data_AF-M4NI72-F1
#
_entry.id   AF-M4NI72-F1
#
_cell.length_a   1.000
_cell.length_b   1.000
_cell.length_c   1.000
_cell.angle_alpha   90.00
_cell.angle_beta   90.00
_cell.angle_gamma   90.00
#
_symmetry.space_group_name_H-M   'P 1'
#
loop_
_entity.id
_entity.type
_entity.pdbx_description
1 polymer ?
#
loop_
_entity_poly.entity_id
_entity_poly.type
_entity_poly.pdbx_seq_one_letter_code
_entity_poly.pdbx_strand_id
1 'polypeptide(L)'
;MPVQPPTLPVSGPHLKLAALFGIAGALATLALMPYAMALTPQKFTALPLPLPAIVLAAAAQTGVLCWLLGWLGLYLGAPYGLDAPWLRAWVYRRPRDPARHPRWWLAVLLGGLAGLLVVGLSALGPKHAENIIQAWRGALASFYGGIVEEVLCRLLLVSALVWLLARCNRRVARPWMFVLAIVLAALLFGAGHLPAAHAAGLLGTPLLVARIVLLNAVVAVVFGGLFWKYGLEHAMLAHFCADLVLHVALPLAGGF
;
A
#
# COMPACT_ATOMS: atom_id res chain seq x y z
N MET A 1 4.64 -35.34 -15.53
CA MET A 1 4.31 -34.60 -16.77
C MET A 1 4.26 -33.13 -16.45
N PRO A 2 4.92 -32.24 -17.20
CA PRO A 2 4.80 -30.81 -16.95
C PRO A 2 3.39 -30.37 -17.37
N VAL A 3 2.55 -30.07 -16.38
CA VAL A 3 1.27 -29.42 -16.57
C VAL A 3 1.56 -28.07 -17.22
N GLN A 4 1.24 -27.93 -18.51
CA GLN A 4 1.17 -26.62 -19.13
C GLN A 4 0.11 -25.81 -18.38
N PRO A 5 0.43 -24.64 -17.81
CA PRO A 5 -0.61 -23.79 -17.26
C PRO A 5 -1.52 -23.33 -18.41
N PRO A 6 -2.85 -23.46 -18.27
CA PRO A 6 -3.77 -23.09 -19.34
C PRO A 6 -3.84 -21.57 -19.50
N THR A 7 -3.79 -21.16 -20.76
CA THR A 7 -4.22 -19.88 -21.34
C THR A 7 -3.37 -18.63 -21.08
N LEU A 8 -3.13 -17.93 -22.19
CA LEU A 8 -2.35 -16.70 -22.35
C LEU A 8 -2.68 -15.64 -21.29
N PRO A 9 -1.69 -14.79 -20.91
CA PRO A 9 -1.87 -13.77 -19.90
C PRO A 9 -3.03 -12.85 -20.29
N VAL A 10 -3.80 -12.45 -19.28
CA VAL A 10 -4.91 -11.50 -19.39
C VAL A 10 -4.36 -10.16 -19.88
N SER A 11 -4.19 -10.00 -21.20
CA SER A 11 -4.07 -8.69 -21.83
C SER A 11 -5.47 -8.08 -21.93
N GLY A 12 -6.12 -7.93 -20.78
CA GLY A 12 -7.30 -7.10 -20.67
C GLY A 12 -6.88 -5.64 -20.80
N PRO A 13 -7.80 -4.73 -21.15
CA PRO A 13 -7.46 -3.31 -21.11
C PRO A 13 -7.05 -2.96 -19.67
N HIS A 14 -6.01 -2.16 -19.50
CA HIS A 14 -5.58 -1.69 -18.17
C HIS A 14 -6.11 -0.28 -17.89
N LEU A 15 -6.46 0.48 -18.94
CA LEU A 15 -6.67 1.92 -18.84
C LEU A 15 -7.87 2.33 -17.96
N LYS A 16 -9.02 1.64 -18.08
CA LYS A 16 -10.21 1.98 -17.26
C LYS A 16 -9.98 1.66 -15.79
N LEU A 17 -9.36 0.52 -15.50
CA LEU A 17 -9.00 0.14 -14.12
C LEU A 17 -7.94 1.08 -13.54
N ALA A 18 -6.94 1.48 -14.34
CA ALA A 18 -5.96 2.46 -13.92
C ALA A 18 -6.59 3.83 -13.67
N ALA A 19 -7.55 4.27 -14.50
CA ALA A 19 -8.28 5.52 -14.27
C ALA A 19 -9.08 5.47 -12.95
N LEU A 20 -9.67 4.30 -12.62
CA LEU A 20 -10.29 4.08 -11.32
C LEU A 20 -9.27 4.24 -10.17
N PHE A 21 -8.05 3.70 -10.30
CA PHE A 21 -6.99 3.93 -9.31
C PHE A 21 -6.60 5.40 -9.19
N GLY A 22 -6.59 6.14 -10.30
CA GLY A 22 -6.34 7.58 -10.27
C GLY A 22 -7.41 8.35 -9.48
N ILE A 23 -8.68 8.08 -9.75
CA ILE A 23 -9.80 8.70 -9.03
C ILE A 23 -9.75 8.30 -7.54
N ALA A 24 -9.58 7.02 -7.25
CA ALA A 24 -9.50 6.51 -5.88
C ALA A 24 -8.31 7.10 -5.12
N GLY A 25 -7.14 7.22 -5.76
CA GLY A 25 -5.95 7.82 -5.17
C GLY A 25 -6.11 9.31 -4.86
N ALA A 26 -6.78 10.07 -5.75
CA ALA A 26 -7.10 11.47 -5.49
C ALA A 26 -8.04 11.61 -4.28
N LEU A 27 -9.12 10.81 -4.23
CA LEU A 27 -10.07 10.82 -3.12
C LEU A 27 -9.43 10.38 -1.79
N ALA A 28 -8.60 9.34 -1.82
CA ALA A 28 -7.85 8.87 -0.65
C ALA A 28 -6.88 9.95 -0.14
N THR A 29 -6.28 10.73 -1.04
CA THR A 29 -5.41 11.86 -0.67
C THR A 29 -6.20 12.99 -0.03
N LEU A 30 -7.41 13.30 -0.51
CA LEU A 30 -8.29 14.25 0.18
C LEU A 30 -8.67 13.76 1.58
N ALA A 31 -8.97 12.48 1.73
CA ALA A 31 -9.26 11.85 3.02
C ALA A 31 -8.07 11.87 3.99
N LEU A 32 -6.84 11.80 3.48
CA LEU A 32 -5.61 11.90 4.28
C LEU A 32 -5.39 13.30 4.90
N MET A 33 -5.86 14.38 4.26
CA MET A 33 -5.48 15.75 4.62
C MET A 33 -5.69 16.12 6.09
N PRO A 34 -6.84 15.79 6.74
CA PRO A 34 -7.04 16.09 8.15
C PRO A 34 -5.97 15.47 9.06
N TYR A 35 -5.51 14.26 8.73
CA TYR A 35 -4.45 13.58 9.47
C TYR A 35 -3.08 14.21 9.20
N ALA A 36 -2.74 14.44 7.93
CA ALA A 36 -1.47 15.05 7.54
C ALA A 36 -1.28 16.46 8.14
N MET A 37 -2.34 17.27 8.18
CA MET A 37 -2.32 18.60 8.80
C MET A 37 -2.16 18.54 10.33
N ALA A 38 -2.70 17.50 10.97
CA ALA A 38 -2.52 17.29 12.40
C ALA A 38 -1.10 16.82 12.74
N LEU A 39 -0.51 15.98 11.87
CA LEU A 39 0.81 15.39 12.07
C LEU A 39 1.94 16.40 11.83
N THR A 40 1.85 17.19 10.75
CA THR A 40 2.90 18.14 10.35
C THR A 40 2.32 19.51 9.96
N PRO A 41 1.69 20.26 10.89
CA PRO A 41 1.03 21.53 10.57
C PRO A 41 1.98 22.56 9.96
N GLN A 42 3.26 22.56 10.38
CA GLN A 42 4.27 23.52 9.94
C GLN A 42 4.54 23.42 8.42
N LYS A 43 4.39 22.24 7.82
CA LYS A 43 4.56 22.05 6.37
C LYS A 43 3.52 22.82 5.55
N PHE A 44 2.31 22.93 6.06
CA PHE A 44 1.20 23.59 5.37
C PHE A 44 1.26 25.11 5.52
N THR A 45 1.77 25.60 6.65
CA THR A 45 1.94 27.04 6.90
C THR A 45 3.20 27.63 6.25
N ALA A 46 4.19 26.81 5.94
CA ALA A 46 5.44 27.26 5.31
C ALA A 46 5.32 27.57 3.81
N LEU A 47 4.28 27.06 3.15
CA LEU A 47 4.08 27.28 1.71
C LEU A 47 3.33 28.59 1.47
N PRO A 48 3.77 29.45 0.53
CA PRO A 48 3.10 30.72 0.21
C PRO A 48 1.84 30.53 -0.65
N LEU A 49 1.13 29.40 -0.49
CA LEU A 49 -0.04 29.04 -1.28
C LEU A 49 -1.26 28.86 -0.37
N PRO A 50 -2.48 29.18 -0.83
CA PRO A 50 -3.68 28.94 -0.05
C PRO A 50 -3.91 27.43 0.14
N LEU A 51 -4.38 27.04 1.32
CA LEU A 51 -4.58 25.63 1.69
C LEU A 51 -5.39 24.82 0.66
N PRO A 52 -6.51 25.31 0.09
CA PRO A 52 -7.23 24.58 -0.95
C PRO A 52 -6.36 24.25 -2.17
N ALA A 53 -5.46 25.14 -2.57
CA ALA A 53 -4.56 24.88 -3.70
C ALA A 53 -3.56 23.76 -3.38
N ILE A 54 -3.00 23.75 -2.17
CA ILE A 54 -2.07 22.69 -1.70
C ILE A 54 -2.80 21.33 -1.70
N VAL A 55 -4.00 21.28 -1.13
CA VAL A 55 -4.81 20.05 -1.02
C VAL A 55 -5.21 19.52 -2.39
N LEU A 56 -5.72 20.39 -3.27
CA LEU A 56 -6.15 19.98 -4.62
C LEU A 56 -4.97 19.58 -5.49
N ALA A 57 -3.83 20.28 -5.38
CA ALA A 57 -2.61 19.90 -6.09
C ALA A 57 -2.09 18.52 -5.62
N ALA A 58 -2.07 18.26 -4.31
CA ALA A 58 -1.66 16.96 -3.77
C ALA A 58 -2.60 15.82 -4.22
N ALA A 59 -3.91 16.06 -4.22
CA ALA A 59 -4.89 15.09 -4.69
C ALA A 59 -4.76 14.83 -6.20
N ALA A 60 -4.61 15.88 -7.02
CA ALA A 60 -4.41 15.75 -8.46
C ALA A 60 -3.10 15.02 -8.78
N GLN A 61 -2.00 15.38 -8.12
CA GLN A 61 -0.70 14.73 -8.26
C GLN A 61 -0.80 13.23 -7.93
N THR A 62 -1.36 12.89 -6.78
CA THR A 62 -1.49 11.48 -6.36
C THR A 62 -2.42 10.70 -7.28
N GLY A 63 -3.50 11.33 -7.76
CA GLY A 63 -4.39 10.72 -8.75
C GLY A 63 -3.70 10.43 -10.08
N VAL A 64 -2.93 11.38 -10.60
CA VAL A 64 -2.12 11.18 -11.81
C VAL A 64 -1.09 10.07 -11.60
N LEU A 65 -0.40 10.06 -10.45
CA LEU A 65 0.55 9.00 -10.11
C LEU A 65 -0.12 7.64 -10.05
N CYS A 66 -1.21 7.48 -9.29
CA CYS A 66 -1.94 6.21 -9.18
C CYS A 66 -2.49 5.74 -10.53
N TRP A 67 -2.88 6.67 -11.41
CA TRP A 67 -3.31 6.34 -12.75
C TRP A 67 -2.15 5.79 -13.60
N LEU A 68 -1.08 6.56 -13.77
CA LEU A 68 0.02 6.21 -14.66
C LEU A 68 0.82 5.01 -14.14
N LEU A 69 1.14 5.02 -12.85
CA LEU A 69 1.91 3.97 -12.20
C LEU A 69 1.08 2.72 -11.94
N GLY A 70 -0.22 2.87 -11.63
CA GLY A 70 -1.14 1.75 -11.58
C GLY A 70 -1.31 1.08 -12.96
N TRP A 71 -1.40 1.86 -14.04
CA TRP A 71 -1.40 1.32 -15.40
C TRP A 71 -0.12 0.53 -15.70
N LEU A 72 1.05 1.10 -15.38
CA LEU A 72 2.33 0.43 -15.58
C LEU A 72 2.43 -0.85 -14.73
N GLY A 73 1.99 -0.82 -13.48
CA GLY A 73 1.96 -1.99 -12.60
C GLY A 73 1.08 -3.11 -13.14
N LEU A 74 -0.13 -2.79 -13.62
CA LEU A 74 -1.01 -3.77 -14.28
C LEU A 74 -0.37 -4.36 -15.54
N TYR A 75 0.27 -3.52 -16.35
CA TYR A 75 0.94 -3.94 -17.59
C TYR A 75 2.12 -4.89 -17.31
N LEU A 76 2.98 -4.54 -16.35
CA LEU A 76 4.15 -5.35 -15.99
C LEU A 76 3.76 -6.64 -15.24
N GLY A 77 2.68 -6.59 -14.45
CA GLY A 77 2.20 -7.71 -13.64
C GLY A 77 1.36 -8.75 -14.39
N ALA A 78 0.67 -8.34 -15.47
CA ALA A 78 -0.24 -9.21 -16.22
C ALA A 78 0.36 -10.53 -16.71
N PRO A 79 1.61 -10.58 -17.26
CA PRO A 79 2.24 -11.84 -17.65
C PRO A 79 2.44 -12.85 -16.51
N TYR A 80 2.43 -12.38 -15.27
CA TYR A 80 2.76 -13.16 -14.07
C TYR A 80 1.56 -13.33 -13.12
N GLY A 81 0.35 -12.93 -13.56
CA GLY A 81 -0.88 -13.08 -12.79
C GLY A 81 -1.03 -12.13 -11.60
N LEU A 82 -0.22 -11.07 -11.55
CA LEU A 82 -0.29 -9.98 -10.57
C LEU A 82 -1.26 -8.90 -11.06
N ASP A 83 -2.38 -8.73 -10.35
CA ASP A 83 -3.53 -7.95 -10.83
C ASP A 83 -4.47 -7.54 -9.68
N ALA A 84 -5.51 -6.77 -10.00
CA ALA A 84 -6.66 -6.49 -9.14
C ALA A 84 -7.91 -7.24 -9.66
N PRO A 85 -8.05 -8.56 -9.37
CA PRO A 85 -9.05 -9.41 -10.01
C PRO A 85 -10.52 -9.05 -9.69
N TRP A 86 -10.82 -8.47 -8.53
CA TRP A 86 -12.18 -8.07 -8.16
C TRP A 86 -12.60 -6.78 -8.87
N LEU A 87 -11.76 -5.77 -8.79
CA LEU A 87 -11.97 -4.49 -9.46
C LEU A 87 -11.94 -4.68 -10.97
N ARG A 88 -11.08 -5.54 -11.50
CA ARG A 88 -11.09 -5.89 -12.94
C ARG A 88 -12.42 -6.50 -13.35
N ALA A 89 -12.90 -7.52 -12.63
CA ALA A 89 -14.17 -8.16 -12.95
C ALA A 89 -15.33 -7.15 -12.93
N TRP A 90 -15.35 -6.27 -11.93
CA TRP A 90 -16.35 -5.22 -11.79
C TRP A 90 -16.28 -4.17 -12.92
N VAL A 91 -15.12 -3.55 -13.13
CA VAL A 91 -14.91 -2.47 -14.13
C VAL A 91 -15.16 -2.96 -15.55
N TYR A 92 -14.75 -4.18 -15.88
CA TYR A 92 -14.90 -4.74 -17.22
C TYR A 92 -16.15 -5.59 -17.39
N ARG A 93 -16.98 -5.73 -16.36
CA ARG A 93 -18.19 -6.57 -16.36
C ARG A 93 -17.91 -7.99 -16.85
N ARG A 94 -16.82 -8.59 -16.35
CA ARG A 94 -16.39 -9.95 -16.71
C ARG A 94 -16.62 -10.92 -15.55
N PRO A 95 -16.94 -12.19 -15.83
CA PRO A 95 -17.03 -13.20 -14.79
C PRO A 95 -15.67 -13.35 -14.11
N ARG A 96 -15.71 -13.62 -12.81
CA ARG A 96 -14.50 -13.90 -12.03
C ARG A 96 -13.97 -15.29 -12.34
N ASP A 97 -12.66 -15.43 -12.20
CA ASP A 97 -12.01 -16.74 -12.16
C ASP A 97 -12.54 -17.54 -10.94
N PRO A 98 -13.23 -18.68 -11.15
CA PRO A 98 -13.75 -19.51 -10.08
C PRO A 98 -12.67 -20.07 -9.16
N ALA A 99 -11.42 -20.20 -9.63
CA ALA A 99 -10.30 -20.67 -8.83
C ALA A 99 -9.84 -19.63 -7.78
N ARG A 100 -10.23 -18.35 -7.93
CA ARG A 100 -9.89 -17.28 -6.99
C ARG A 100 -10.96 -17.10 -5.92
N HIS A 101 -10.85 -17.93 -4.88
CA HIS A 101 -11.74 -17.88 -3.73
C HIS A 101 -11.66 -16.53 -2.97
N PRO A 102 -12.81 -15.93 -2.60
CA PRO A 102 -12.85 -14.78 -1.70
C PRO A 102 -12.41 -15.17 -0.30
N ARG A 103 -11.12 -14.97 0.03
CA ARG A 103 -10.61 -15.16 1.40
C ARG A 103 -10.52 -13.80 2.12
N TRP A 104 -11.61 -13.04 2.08
CA TRP A 104 -11.68 -11.70 2.67
C TRP A 104 -11.40 -11.69 4.17
N TRP A 105 -11.92 -12.69 4.89
CA TRP A 105 -11.65 -12.85 6.32
C TRP A 105 -10.15 -12.99 6.62
N LEU A 106 -9.38 -13.62 5.71
CA LEU A 106 -7.93 -13.78 5.87
C LEU A 106 -7.21 -12.43 5.71
N ALA A 107 -7.65 -11.59 4.77
CA ALA A 107 -7.10 -10.24 4.63
C ALA A 107 -7.38 -9.39 5.88
N VAL A 108 -8.60 -9.42 6.41
CA VAL A 108 -8.96 -8.72 7.65
C VAL A 108 -8.14 -9.23 8.83
N LEU A 109 -8.05 -10.55 9.01
CA LEU A 109 -7.29 -11.16 10.10
C LEU A 109 -5.80 -10.79 10.02
N LEU A 110 -5.17 -10.97 8.86
CA LEU A 110 -3.75 -10.67 8.70
C LEU A 110 -3.45 -9.18 8.80
N GLY A 111 -4.36 -8.32 8.34
CA GLY A 111 -4.28 -6.87 8.54
C GLY A 111 -4.32 -6.49 10.01
N GLY A 112 -5.32 -6.98 10.74
CA GLY A 112 -5.46 -6.73 12.18
C GLY A 112 -4.25 -7.25 12.97
N LEU A 113 -3.78 -8.47 12.68
CA LEU A 113 -2.59 -9.05 13.31
C LEU A 113 -1.32 -8.25 12.98
N ALA A 114 -1.17 -7.75 11.75
CA ALA A 114 -0.03 -6.92 11.36
C ALA A 114 -0.04 -5.58 12.12
N GLY A 115 -1.20 -4.93 12.26
CA GLY A 115 -1.35 -3.74 13.09
C GLY A 115 -1.00 -4.00 14.55
N LEU A 116 -1.54 -5.07 15.15
CA LEU A 116 -1.23 -5.45 16.53
C LEU A 116 0.25 -5.80 16.74
N LEU A 117 0.89 -6.44 15.74
CA LEU A 117 2.32 -6.71 15.77
C LEU A 117 3.13 -5.42 15.81
N VAL A 118 2.77 -4.41 15.02
CA VAL A 118 3.43 -3.10 15.06
C VAL A 118 3.22 -2.43 16.42
N VAL A 119 2.01 -2.48 17.00
CA VAL A 119 1.76 -1.96 18.36
C VAL A 119 2.67 -2.65 19.38
N GLY A 120 2.71 -3.98 19.38
CA GLY A 120 3.53 -4.77 20.30
C GLY A 120 5.02 -4.50 20.16
N LEU A 121 5.54 -4.51 18.92
CA LEU A 121 6.95 -4.19 18.67
C LEU A 121 7.29 -2.74 19.01
N SER A 122 6.35 -1.82 18.82
CA SER A 122 6.55 -0.41 19.17
C SER A 122 6.62 -0.17 20.68
N ALA A 123 5.87 -0.93 21.47
CA ALA A 123 5.93 -0.84 22.93
C ALA A 123 7.29 -1.27 23.53
N LEU A 124 8.05 -2.11 22.80
CA LEU A 124 9.37 -2.60 23.23
C LEU A 124 10.53 -1.62 22.93
N GLY A 125 10.31 -0.63 22.08
CA GLY A 125 11.34 0.31 21.67
C GLY A 125 11.33 1.63 22.45
N PRO A 126 12.28 2.54 22.18
CA PRO A 126 12.32 3.86 22.83
C PRO A 126 11.00 4.62 22.61
N LYS A 127 10.43 5.10 23.71
CA LYS A 127 9.20 5.91 23.69
C LYS A 127 9.54 7.32 23.24
N HIS A 128 8.72 7.86 22.35
CA HIS A 128 8.75 9.27 21.97
C HIS A 128 7.37 9.85 22.28
N ALA A 129 7.31 11.14 22.58
CA ALA A 129 6.03 11.82 22.74
C ALA A 129 5.31 11.79 21.38
N GLU A 130 4.31 10.91 21.25
CA GLU A 130 3.46 10.89 20.07
C GLU A 130 2.30 11.87 20.28
N ASN A 131 2.08 12.73 19.28
CA ASN A 131 0.87 13.53 19.26
C ASN A 131 -0.31 12.60 19.02
N ILE A 132 -1.19 12.47 20.01
CA ILE A 132 -2.43 11.70 19.85
C ILE A 132 -3.30 12.42 18.82
N ILE A 133 -3.35 11.87 17.61
CA ILE A 133 -4.22 12.35 16.54
C ILE A 133 -5.62 11.74 16.73
N GLN A 134 -6.67 12.54 16.53
CA GLN A 134 -8.04 12.07 16.69
C GLN A 134 -8.36 10.90 15.76
N ALA A 135 -8.99 9.86 16.31
CA ALA A 135 -9.27 8.60 15.63
C ALA A 135 -10.03 8.76 14.29
N TRP A 136 -10.92 9.75 14.17
CA TRP A 136 -11.62 10.00 12.91
C TRP A 136 -10.69 10.45 11.77
N ARG A 137 -9.61 11.19 12.10
CA ARG A 137 -8.59 11.58 11.11
C ARG A 137 -7.81 10.35 10.66
N GLY A 138 -7.47 9.48 11.61
CA GLY A 138 -6.83 8.19 11.33
C GLY A 138 -7.68 7.29 10.44
N ALA A 139 -8.97 7.17 10.72
CA ALA A 139 -9.91 6.38 9.91
C ALA A 139 -9.99 6.86 8.45
N LEU A 140 -9.95 8.18 8.23
CA LEU A 140 -9.90 8.74 6.88
C LEU A 140 -8.54 8.50 6.21
N ALA A 141 -7.45 8.62 6.96
CA ALA A 141 -6.10 8.33 6.47
C ALA A 141 -5.91 6.87 6.05
N SER A 142 -6.62 5.92 6.67
CA SER A 142 -6.56 4.49 6.32
C SER A 142 -6.89 4.20 4.86
N PHE A 143 -7.69 5.04 4.19
CA PHE A 143 -7.94 4.91 2.75
C PHE A 143 -6.69 5.17 1.92
N TYR A 144 -5.78 6.04 2.38
CA TYR A 144 -4.53 6.31 1.69
C TYR A 144 -3.59 5.10 1.73
N GLY A 145 -3.36 4.52 2.91
CA GLY A 145 -2.59 3.27 3.05
C GLY A 145 -3.23 2.14 2.25
N GLY A 146 -4.53 1.94 2.43
CA GLY A 146 -5.30 0.92 1.72
C GLY A 146 -5.40 1.09 0.21
N ILE A 147 -5.16 2.27 -0.38
CA ILE A 147 -5.31 2.50 -1.83
C ILE A 147 -4.00 2.92 -2.47
N VAL A 148 -3.49 4.08 -2.08
CA VAL A 148 -2.34 4.73 -2.74
C VAL A 148 -1.09 3.89 -2.53
N GLU A 149 -0.81 3.50 -1.30
CA GLU A 149 0.40 2.75 -0.97
C GLU A 149 0.39 1.36 -1.61
N GLU A 150 -0.77 0.70 -1.66
CA GLU A 150 -0.89 -0.60 -2.31
C GLU A 150 -0.77 -0.51 -3.84
N VAL A 151 -1.32 0.53 -4.48
CA VAL A 151 -1.14 0.77 -5.92
C VAL A 151 0.33 1.02 -6.26
N LEU A 152 1.02 1.84 -5.49
CA LEU A 152 2.41 2.20 -5.77
C LEU A 152 3.40 1.08 -5.39
N CYS A 153 3.20 0.42 -4.25
CA CYS A 153 4.19 -0.53 -3.74
C CYS A 153 3.87 -1.98 -4.10
N ARG A 154 2.61 -2.41 -4.09
CA ARG A 154 2.27 -3.80 -4.44
C ARG A 154 2.05 -3.88 -5.94
N LEU A 155 1.08 -3.15 -6.46
CA LEU A 155 0.76 -3.24 -7.87
C LEU A 155 1.92 -2.80 -8.77
N LEU A 156 2.53 -1.63 -8.56
CA LEU A 156 3.68 -1.23 -9.37
C LEU A 156 4.97 -1.95 -8.94
N LEU A 157 5.48 -1.69 -7.73
CA LEU A 157 6.86 -2.06 -7.39
C LEU A 157 7.09 -3.58 -7.35
N VAL A 158 6.20 -4.38 -6.74
CA VAL A 158 6.34 -5.85 -6.78
C VAL A 158 6.23 -6.36 -8.22
N SER A 159 5.28 -5.87 -9.02
CA SER A 159 5.14 -6.31 -10.42
C SER A 159 6.36 -5.95 -11.26
N ALA A 160 6.93 -4.75 -11.09
CA ALA A 160 8.12 -4.31 -11.80
C ALA A 160 9.35 -5.16 -11.44
N LEU A 161 9.54 -5.48 -10.14
CA LEU A 161 10.63 -6.32 -9.67
C LEU A 161 10.49 -7.77 -10.17
N VAL A 162 9.29 -8.36 -10.08
CA VAL A 162 9.03 -9.69 -10.65
C VAL A 162 9.28 -9.69 -12.15
N TRP A 163 8.82 -8.65 -12.86
CA TRP A 163 9.04 -8.52 -14.29
C TRP A 163 10.53 -8.45 -14.64
N LEU A 164 11.32 -7.68 -13.90
CA LEU A 164 12.77 -7.57 -14.12
C LEU A 164 13.49 -8.90 -13.87
N LEU A 165 13.19 -9.56 -12.74
CA LEU A 165 13.78 -10.86 -12.40
C LEU A 165 13.42 -11.94 -13.44
N ALA A 166 12.17 -11.96 -13.88
CA ALA A 166 11.71 -12.88 -14.91
C ALA A 166 12.36 -12.59 -16.27
N ARG A 167 12.61 -11.32 -16.64
CA ARG A 167 13.35 -10.96 -17.88
C ARG A 167 14.75 -11.55 -17.90
N CYS A 168 15.43 -11.59 -16.75
CA CYS A 168 16.72 -12.26 -16.58
C CYS A 168 16.63 -13.80 -16.60
N ASN A 169 15.42 -14.37 -16.51
CA ASN A 169 15.16 -15.81 -16.48
C ASN A 169 14.21 -16.25 -17.61
N ARG A 170 14.55 -15.90 -18.86
CA ARG A 170 13.78 -16.30 -20.07
C ARG A 170 12.29 -15.95 -20.01
N ARG A 171 11.94 -14.86 -19.31
CA ARG A 171 10.55 -14.41 -19.05
C ARG A 171 9.70 -15.38 -18.22
N VAL A 172 10.33 -16.28 -17.46
CA VAL A 172 9.65 -17.22 -16.57
C VAL A 172 9.82 -16.77 -15.12
N ALA A 173 8.73 -16.43 -14.45
CA ALA A 173 8.74 -16.08 -13.03
C ALA A 173 8.71 -17.36 -12.17
N ARG A 174 9.67 -17.47 -11.23
CA ARG A 174 9.73 -18.57 -10.25
C ARG A 174 9.28 -18.08 -8.87
N PRO A 175 8.79 -18.96 -7.97
CA PRO A 175 8.31 -18.56 -6.65
C PRO A 175 9.29 -17.69 -5.84
N TRP A 176 10.58 -18.00 -5.87
CA TRP A 176 11.60 -17.20 -5.15
C TRP A 176 11.70 -15.77 -5.66
N MET A 177 11.38 -15.50 -6.93
CA MET A 177 11.41 -14.15 -7.50
C MET A 177 10.29 -13.27 -6.93
N PHE A 178 9.12 -13.85 -6.69
CA PHE A 178 8.02 -13.15 -6.02
C PHE A 178 8.40 -12.84 -4.58
N VAL A 179 8.96 -13.82 -3.85
CA VAL A 179 9.43 -13.61 -2.47
C VAL A 179 10.48 -12.50 -2.42
N LEU A 180 11.50 -12.56 -3.28
CA LEU A 180 12.54 -11.53 -3.35
C LEU A 180 11.95 -10.15 -3.70
N ALA A 181 11.06 -10.08 -4.69
CA ALA A 181 10.39 -8.83 -5.07
C ALA A 181 9.57 -8.25 -3.92
N ILE A 182 8.85 -9.08 -3.17
CA ILE A 182 8.07 -8.67 -2.00
C ILE A 182 9.00 -8.12 -0.91
N VAL A 183 10.10 -8.81 -0.59
CA VAL A 183 11.05 -8.37 0.44
C VAL A 183 11.71 -7.05 0.05
N LEU A 184 12.18 -6.91 -1.20
CA LEU A 184 12.78 -5.66 -1.68
C LEU A 184 11.77 -4.51 -1.70
N ALA A 185 10.54 -4.76 -2.18
CA ALA A 185 9.47 -3.77 -2.16
C ALA A 185 9.09 -3.36 -0.74
N ALA A 186 9.08 -4.28 0.21
CA ALA A 186 8.81 -4.01 1.62
C ALA A 186 9.87 -3.12 2.27
N LEU A 187 11.16 -3.35 1.97
CA LEU A 187 12.25 -2.50 2.45
C LEU A 187 12.16 -1.09 1.86
N LEU A 188 11.87 -0.98 0.55
CA LEU A 188 11.68 0.31 -0.12
C LEU A 188 10.44 1.04 0.41
N PHE A 189 9.36 0.32 0.72
CA PHE A 189 8.16 0.86 1.36
C PHE A 189 8.49 1.42 2.75
N GLY A 190 9.22 0.67 3.58
CA GLY A 190 9.68 1.17 4.87
C GLY A 190 10.60 2.39 4.75
N ALA A 191 11.51 2.41 3.79
CA ALA A 191 12.34 3.58 3.50
C ALA A 191 11.51 4.79 3.00
N GLY A 192 10.42 4.54 2.27
CA GLY A 192 9.49 5.57 1.79
C GLY A 192 8.82 6.38 2.91
N HIS A 193 8.80 5.86 4.14
CA HIS A 193 8.27 6.57 5.31
C HIS A 193 9.26 7.55 5.94
N LEU A 194 10.56 7.46 5.61
CA LEU A 194 11.59 8.30 6.22
C LEU A 194 11.39 9.81 5.99
N PRO A 195 10.97 10.31 4.82
CA PRO A 195 10.70 11.75 4.63
C PRO A 195 9.55 12.28 5.49
N ALA A 196 8.51 11.47 5.72
CA ALA A 196 7.41 11.82 6.60
C ALA A 196 7.85 11.80 8.06
N ALA A 197 8.58 10.76 8.46
CA ALA A 197 9.16 10.65 9.80
C ALA A 197 10.13 11.81 10.12
N HIS A 198 10.95 12.23 9.16
CA HIS A 198 11.83 13.38 9.30
C HIS A 198 11.04 14.65 9.59
N ALA A 199 9.99 14.89 8.82
CA ALA A 199 9.14 16.06 8.99
C ALA A 199 8.34 16.06 10.31
N ALA A 200 8.05 14.88 10.84
CA ALA A 200 7.43 14.71 12.15
C ALA A 200 8.45 14.77 13.31
N GLY A 201 9.74 15.00 13.03
CA GLY A 201 10.79 15.07 14.05
C GLY A 201 11.18 13.72 14.65
N LEU A 202 10.85 12.61 13.99
CA LEU A 202 11.07 11.24 14.49
C LEU A 202 12.44 10.65 14.12
N LEU A 203 13.25 11.36 13.31
CA LEU A 203 14.61 10.92 12.96
C LEU A 203 15.63 11.47 13.95
N GLY A 204 15.87 10.74 15.04
CA GLY A 204 16.86 11.13 16.07
C GLY A 204 18.14 10.29 16.06
N THR A 205 18.09 9.04 15.59
CA THR A 205 19.22 8.09 15.64
C THR A 205 19.14 7.05 14.50
N PRO A 206 20.26 6.39 14.14
CA PRO A 206 20.24 5.26 13.20
C PRO A 206 19.31 4.12 13.64
N LEU A 207 19.14 3.92 14.95
CA LEU A 207 18.21 2.93 15.50
C LEU A 207 16.75 3.28 15.17
N LEU A 208 16.36 4.55 15.26
CA LEU A 208 15.00 5.00 14.90
C LEU A 208 14.75 4.86 13.40
N VAL A 209 15.74 5.17 12.56
CA VAL A 209 15.68 4.92 11.11
C VAL A 209 15.43 3.45 10.83
N ALA A 210 16.25 2.55 11.41
CA ALA A 210 16.11 1.12 11.23
C ALA A 210 14.74 0.62 11.72
N ARG A 211 14.26 1.12 12.86
CA ARG A 211 12.93 0.78 13.40
C ARG A 211 11.79 1.18 12.45
N ILE A 212 11.79 2.40 11.93
CA ILE A 212 10.77 2.87 10.98
C ILE A 212 10.76 1.97 9.74
N VAL A 213 11.94 1.67 9.18
CA VAL A 213 12.05 0.82 7.99
C VAL A 213 11.55 -0.58 8.29
N LEU A 214 12.01 -1.21 9.38
CA LEU A 214 11.71 -2.61 9.69
C LEU A 214 10.25 -2.84 10.08
N LEU A 215 9.64 -1.95 10.89
CA LEU A 215 8.22 -2.08 11.26
C LEU A 215 7.31 -2.03 10.03
N ASN A 216 7.55 -1.06 9.15
CA ASN A 216 6.82 -0.96 7.89
C ASN A 216 7.10 -2.14 6.94
N ALA A 217 8.35 -2.59 6.87
CA ALA A 217 8.72 -3.72 6.02
C ALA A 217 8.06 -5.04 6.46
N VAL A 218 7.98 -5.32 7.77
CA VAL A 218 7.34 -6.52 8.28
C VAL A 218 5.87 -6.60 7.86
N VAL A 219 5.14 -5.50 8.02
CA VAL A 219 3.75 -5.38 7.57
C VAL A 219 3.65 -5.52 6.04
N ALA A 220 4.59 -4.90 5.32
CA ALA A 220 4.57 -4.94 3.86
C ALA A 220 4.87 -6.31 3.26
N VAL A 221 5.64 -7.16 3.92
CA VAL A 221 5.82 -8.56 3.52
C VAL A 221 4.49 -9.31 3.57
N VAL A 222 3.68 -9.10 4.61
CA VAL A 222 2.36 -9.74 4.75
C VAL A 222 1.45 -9.32 3.59
N PHE A 223 1.36 -8.02 3.31
CA PHE A 223 0.49 -7.51 2.25
C PHE A 223 0.98 -7.90 0.85
N GLY A 224 2.30 -7.94 0.63
CA GLY A 224 2.88 -8.46 -0.61
C GLY A 224 2.56 -9.95 -0.83
N GLY A 225 2.55 -10.75 0.23
CA GLY A 225 2.08 -12.14 0.19
C GLY A 225 0.61 -12.26 -0.20
N LEU A 226 -0.25 -11.41 0.38
CA LEU A 226 -1.68 -11.34 0.01
C LEU A 226 -1.87 -10.89 -1.44
N PHE A 227 -1.12 -9.89 -1.90
CA PHE A 227 -1.15 -9.45 -3.29
C PHE A 227 -0.79 -10.57 -4.25
N TRP A 228 0.30 -11.30 -3.97
CA TRP A 228 0.75 -12.40 -4.81
C TRP A 228 -0.27 -13.57 -4.87
N LYS A 229 -0.90 -13.91 -3.74
CA LYS A 229 -1.79 -15.08 -3.67
C LYS A 229 -3.24 -14.78 -4.01
N TYR A 230 -3.74 -13.58 -3.70
CA TYR A 230 -5.16 -13.25 -3.76
C TYR A 230 -5.49 -12.00 -4.57
N GLY A 231 -4.49 -11.20 -4.94
CA GLY A 231 -4.65 -9.98 -5.73
C GLY A 231 -4.68 -8.70 -4.89
N LEU A 232 -4.67 -7.56 -5.58
CA LEU A 232 -4.46 -6.24 -4.98
C LEU A 232 -5.49 -5.92 -3.89
N GLU A 233 -6.75 -6.27 -4.07
CA GLU A 233 -7.82 -5.89 -3.15
C GLU A 233 -7.68 -6.55 -1.77
N HIS A 234 -7.05 -7.73 -1.69
CA HIS A 234 -6.77 -8.36 -0.40
C HIS A 234 -5.65 -7.63 0.34
N ALA A 235 -4.65 -7.12 -0.38
CA ALA A 235 -3.60 -6.31 0.21
C ALA A 235 -4.15 -4.94 0.66
N MET A 236 -5.00 -4.31 -0.16
CA MET A 236 -5.75 -3.09 0.17
C MET A 236 -6.57 -3.23 1.45
N LEU A 237 -7.35 -4.31 1.56
CA LEU A 237 -8.17 -4.56 2.74
C LEU A 237 -7.32 -4.84 3.99
N ALA A 238 -6.26 -5.64 3.86
CA ALA A 238 -5.38 -5.93 4.99
C ALA A 238 -4.67 -4.67 5.50
N HIS A 239 -4.19 -3.82 4.59
CA HIS A 239 -3.57 -2.54 4.95
C HIS A 239 -4.56 -1.62 5.65
N PHE A 240 -5.75 -1.43 5.07
CA PHE A 240 -6.81 -0.64 5.69
C PHE A 240 -7.12 -1.13 7.11
N CYS A 241 -7.22 -2.45 7.34
CA CYS A 241 -7.44 -3.02 8.66
C CYS A 241 -6.27 -2.77 9.63
N ALA A 242 -5.01 -2.85 9.16
CA ALA A 242 -3.85 -2.51 9.99
C ALA A 242 -3.87 -1.05 10.42
N ASP A 243 -4.22 -0.14 9.50
CA ASP A 243 -4.33 1.30 9.79
C ASP A 243 -5.46 1.60 10.77
N LEU A 244 -6.58 0.87 10.71
CA LEU A 244 -7.64 1.01 11.72
C LEU A 244 -7.14 0.60 13.11
N VAL A 245 -6.30 -0.42 13.23
CA VAL A 245 -5.70 -0.77 14.51
C VAL A 245 -4.79 0.36 15.01
N LEU A 246 -3.91 0.85 14.14
CA LEU A 246 -2.85 1.82 14.49
C LEU A 246 -3.37 3.24 14.71
N HIS A 247 -4.31 3.69 13.88
CA HIS A 247 -4.74 5.10 13.83
C HIS A 247 -6.17 5.32 14.33
N VAL A 248 -6.89 4.26 14.72
CA VAL A 248 -8.24 4.38 15.30
C VAL A 248 -8.31 3.68 16.65
N ALA A 249 -8.09 2.36 16.69
CA ALA A 249 -8.25 1.59 17.92
C ALA A 249 -7.22 1.99 18.99
N LEU A 250 -5.95 2.15 18.62
CA LEU A 250 -4.90 2.54 19.55
C LEU A 250 -5.13 3.95 20.14
N PRO A 251 -5.41 5.02 19.36
CA PRO A 251 -5.77 6.32 19.93
C PRO A 251 -6.99 6.28 20.84
N LEU A 252 -8.04 5.51 20.50
CA LEU A 252 -9.24 5.39 21.32
C LEU A 252 -8.99 4.64 22.64
N ALA A 253 -8.02 3.73 22.66
CA ALA A 253 -7.58 3.01 23.86
C ALA A 253 -6.67 3.86 24.77
N GLY A 254 -6.40 5.12 24.42
CA GLY A 254 -5.52 6.03 25.18
C GLY A 254 -4.05 5.78 24.88
N GLY A 255 -3.69 5.71 23.59
CA GLY A 255 -2.36 5.37 23.05
C GLY A 255 -1.14 5.75 23.91
N PHE A 256 -0.15 4.85 23.94
CA PHE A 256 1.04 4.90 24.81
C PHE A 256 2.10 5.93 24.42
#